data_AF-A0A822DK39-F1
#
_entry.id   AF-A0A822DK39-F1
#
_cell.length_a   1.000
_cell.length_b   1.000
_cell.length_c   1.000
_cell.angle_alpha   90.00
_cell.angle_beta   90.00
_cell.angle_gamma   90.00
#
_symmetry.space_group_name_H-M   'P 1'
#
loop_
_entity.id
_entity.type
_entity.pdbx_description
1 polymer ?
#
loop_
_entity_poly.entity_id
_entity_poly.type
_entity_poly.pdbx_seq_one_letter_code
_entity_poly.pdbx_strand_id
1 'polypeptide(L)'
;MPPPCAMETCKCKSRVLCHCWNKNLCSDHLKEHDDLINSQVNSLVDEINTLDNQLSVLNVDEVIGKCRQKSDKWRHDCHMVLDRFYEENCQELQQCCIEQVN
;
A
#
# COMPACT_ATOMS: atom_id res chain seq x y z
N MET A 1 0.78 -53.77 -14.47
CA MET A 1 1.91 -53.06 -15.11
C MET A 1 1.72 -51.57 -14.81
N PRO A 2 2.73 -50.83 -14.32
CA PRO A 2 2.58 -49.40 -14.08
C PRO A 2 2.30 -48.69 -15.41
N PRO A 3 1.38 -47.71 -15.46
CA PRO A 3 1.09 -46.96 -16.68
C PRO A 3 2.34 -46.20 -17.16
N PRO A 4 2.47 -45.93 -18.46
CA PRO A 4 3.53 -45.06 -18.97
C PRO A 4 3.38 -43.63 -18.42
N CYS A 5 4.47 -42.89 -18.38
CA CYS A 5 4.41 -41.45 -18.12
C CYS A 5 3.51 -40.78 -19.17
N ALA A 6 2.68 -39.82 -18.75
CA ALA A 6 1.74 -39.11 -19.61
C ALA A 6 2.42 -38.11 -20.57
N MET A 7 3.74 -37.92 -20.47
CA MET A 7 4.51 -37.06 -21.35
C MET A 7 4.85 -37.82 -22.64
N GLU A 8 4.46 -37.28 -23.80
CA GLU A 8 4.48 -37.97 -25.10
C GLU A 8 5.85 -38.52 -25.52
N THR A 9 6.94 -37.88 -25.10
CA THR A 9 8.31 -38.27 -25.41
C THR A 9 8.96 -39.17 -24.35
N CYS A 10 8.26 -39.44 -23.24
CA CYS A 10 8.82 -40.14 -22.09
C CYS A 10 8.60 -41.65 -22.18
N LYS A 11 9.70 -42.42 -22.20
CA LYS A 11 9.67 -43.89 -22.18
C LYS A 11 9.62 -44.49 -20.77
N CYS A 12 9.67 -43.64 -19.73
CA CYS A 12 9.69 -44.09 -18.33
C CYS A 12 8.29 -44.51 -17.86
N LYS A 13 8.26 -45.48 -16.93
CA LYS A 13 7.03 -45.86 -16.23
C LYS A 13 6.67 -44.77 -15.22
N SER A 14 5.37 -44.50 -15.09
CA SER A 14 4.88 -43.63 -14.03
C SER A 14 5.14 -44.23 -12.66
N ARG A 15 5.45 -43.35 -11.71
CA ARG A 15 5.63 -43.68 -10.28
C ARG A 15 4.59 -43.01 -9.39
N VAL A 16 3.95 -41.94 -9.87
CA VAL A 16 2.95 -41.18 -9.11
C VAL A 16 1.88 -40.60 -10.05
N LEU A 17 0.67 -40.45 -9.53
CA LEU A 17 -0.38 -39.63 -10.13
C LEU A 17 -0.23 -38.20 -9.61
N CYS A 18 0.02 -37.25 -10.51
CA CYS A 18 -0.04 -35.83 -10.16
C CYS A 18 -1.50 -35.39 -10.14
N HIS A 19 -2.00 -34.99 -8.96
CA HIS A 19 -3.38 -34.52 -8.81
C HIS A 19 -3.64 -33.14 -9.40
N CYS A 20 -2.62 -32.27 -9.50
CA CYS A 20 -2.76 -30.94 -10.10
C CYS A 20 -3.17 -31.00 -11.57
N TRP A 21 -2.67 -32.02 -12.29
CA TRP A 21 -2.93 -32.21 -13.72
C TRP A 21 -3.70 -33.48 -14.06
N ASN A 22 -4.04 -34.28 -13.05
CA ASN A 22 -4.65 -35.59 -13.18
C ASN A 22 -3.89 -36.51 -14.18
N LYS A 23 -2.56 -36.50 -14.11
CA LYS A 23 -1.66 -37.21 -15.04
C LYS A 23 -0.67 -38.10 -14.31
N ASN A 24 -0.42 -39.28 -14.86
CA ASN A 24 0.57 -40.24 -14.36
C ASN A 24 1.99 -39.80 -14.78
N LEU A 25 2.85 -39.45 -13.83
CA LEU A 25 4.20 -38.92 -14.10
C LEU A 25 5.30 -39.87 -13.59
N CYS A 26 6.46 -39.85 -14.24
CA CYS A 26 7.70 -40.39 -13.68
C CYS A 26 8.34 -39.37 -12.72
N SER A 27 9.36 -39.80 -11.96
CA SER A 27 10.03 -38.92 -10.98
C SER A 27 10.63 -37.65 -11.61
N ASP A 28 11.22 -37.76 -12.80
CA ASP A 28 11.88 -36.60 -13.44
C ASP A 28 10.85 -35.54 -13.84
N HIS A 29 9.78 -35.93 -14.53
CA HIS A 29 8.72 -35.00 -14.92
C HIS A 29 7.88 -34.49 -13.73
N LEU A 30 7.81 -35.24 -12.63
CA LEU A 30 7.24 -34.74 -11.38
C LEU A 30 8.12 -33.63 -10.80
N LYS A 31 9.45 -33.81 -10.83
CA LYS A 31 10.39 -32.81 -10.35
C LYS A 31 10.36 -31.55 -11.22
N GLU A 32 10.37 -31.69 -12.54
CA GLU A 32 10.20 -30.55 -13.46
C GLU A 32 8.89 -29.80 -13.23
N HIS A 33 7.81 -30.54 -12.96
CA HIS A 33 6.52 -29.95 -12.61
C HIS A 33 6.57 -29.18 -11.29
N ASP A 34 7.19 -29.76 -10.26
CA ASP A 34 7.35 -29.13 -8.95
C ASP A 34 8.23 -27.87 -9.06
N ASP A 35 9.34 -27.94 -9.80
CA ASP A 35 10.21 -26.81 -10.09
C ASP A 35 9.45 -25.67 -10.82
N LEU A 36 8.59 -26.02 -11.79
CA LEU A 36 7.76 -25.06 -12.50
C LEU A 36 6.73 -24.39 -11.56
N ILE A 37 6.01 -25.17 -10.76
CA ILE A 37 5.06 -24.63 -9.78
C ILE A 37 5.79 -23.70 -8.81
N ASN A 38 6.91 -24.16 -8.23
CA ASN A 38 7.67 -23.36 -7.27
C ASN A 38 8.16 -22.05 -7.89
N SER A 39 8.58 -22.06 -9.16
CA SER A 39 8.98 -20.83 -9.86
C SER A 39 7.82 -19.83 -10.01
N GLN A 40 6.62 -20.31 -10.30
CA GLN A 40 5.42 -19.48 -10.43
C GLN A 40 4.94 -18.96 -9.08
N VAL A 41 4.91 -19.82 -8.06
CA VAL A 41 4.51 -19.45 -6.70
C VAL A 41 5.47 -18.41 -6.12
N ASN A 42 6.78 -18.59 -6.30
CA ASN A 42 7.76 -17.61 -5.83
C ASN A 42 7.56 -16.25 -6.51
N SER A 43 7.32 -16.22 -7.83
CA SER A 43 7.01 -14.98 -8.54
C SER A 43 5.77 -14.28 -7.99
N LEU A 44 4.71 -15.04 -7.70
CA LEU A 44 3.48 -14.49 -7.12
C LEU A 44 3.71 -13.96 -5.69
N VAL A 45 4.53 -14.64 -4.89
CA VAL A 45 4.91 -14.17 -3.56
C VAL A 45 5.67 -12.85 -3.65
N ASP A 46 6.60 -12.71 -4.59
CA ASP A 46 7.34 -11.47 -4.80
C ASP A 46 6.43 -10.32 -5.25
N GLU A 47 5.45 -10.59 -6.11
CA GLU A 47 4.43 -9.63 -6.53
C GLU A 47 3.55 -9.19 -5.34
N ILE A 48 3.08 -10.16 -4.53
CA ILE A 48 2.28 -9.88 -3.33
C ILE A 48 3.07 -9.02 -2.35
N ASN A 49 4.33 -9.37 -2.08
CA ASN A 49 5.20 -8.59 -1.20
C ASN A 49 5.45 -7.18 -1.74
N THR A 50 5.57 -7.03 -3.07
CA THR A 50 5.71 -5.70 -3.70
C THR A 50 4.45 -4.86 -3.49
N LEU A 51 3.27 -5.45 -3.71
CA LEU A 51 1.99 -4.77 -3.49
C LEU A 51 1.77 -4.40 -2.01
N ASP A 52 2.11 -5.29 -1.09
CA ASP A 52 2.02 -5.04 0.36
C ASP A 52 2.93 -3.88 0.79
N ASN A 53 4.18 -3.85 0.28
CA ASN A 53 5.09 -2.73 0.49
C ASN A 53 4.52 -1.41 -0.08
N GLN A 54 3.91 -1.43 -1.27
CA GLN A 54 3.27 -0.24 -1.84
C GLN A 54 2.08 0.23 -1.00
N LEU A 55 1.25 -0.70 -0.49
CA LEU A 55 0.11 -0.39 0.37
C LEU A 55 0.55 0.15 1.74
N SER A 56 1.63 -0.37 2.32
CA SER A 56 2.17 0.15 3.59
C SER A 56 2.72 1.58 3.47
N VAL A 57 3.25 1.96 2.30
CA VAL A 57 3.67 3.34 2.00
C VAL A 57 2.46 4.28 1.89
N LEU A 58 1.31 3.78 1.46
CA LEU A 58 0.04 4.51 1.46
C LEU A 58 -0.56 4.59 2.87
N ASN A 59 0.25 4.95 3.88
CA ASN A 59 -0.22 5.15 5.25
C ASN A 59 -1.19 6.35 5.31
N VAL A 60 -2.45 6.08 4.98
CA VAL A 60 -3.53 7.05 4.87
C VAL A 60 -3.68 7.81 6.19
N ASP A 61 -3.48 7.14 7.33
CA ASP A 61 -3.54 7.76 8.65
C ASP A 61 -2.44 8.79 8.85
N GLU A 62 -1.22 8.54 8.37
CA GLU A 62 -0.14 9.52 8.41
C GLU A 62 -0.46 10.73 7.53
N VAL A 63 -0.99 10.52 6.33
CA VAL A 63 -1.39 11.60 5.41
C VAL A 63 -2.53 12.44 6.02
N ILE A 64 -3.57 11.78 6.55
CA ILE A 64 -4.69 12.45 7.24
C ILE A 64 -4.18 13.21 8.46
N GLY A 65 -3.26 12.62 9.25
CA GLY A 65 -2.64 13.27 10.40
C GLY A 65 -1.89 14.55 10.02
N LYS A 66 -1.06 14.50 8.97
CA LYS A 66 -0.35 15.67 8.44
C LYS A 66 -1.31 16.75 7.92
N CYS A 67 -2.38 16.36 7.23
CA CYS A 67 -3.41 17.30 6.76
C CYS A 67 -4.11 17.99 7.93
N ARG A 68 -4.51 17.25 8.97
CA ARG A 68 -5.14 17.80 10.17
C ARG A 68 -4.22 18.81 10.88
N GLN A 69 -2.95 18.46 11.08
CA GLN A 69 -1.98 19.39 11.69
C GLN A 69 -1.83 20.71 10.89
N LYS A 70 -1.80 20.63 9.55
CA LYS A 70 -1.75 21.83 8.71
C LYS A 70 -3.03 22.67 8.83
N SER A 71 -4.19 22.02 8.85
CA SER A 71 -5.47 22.72 9.04
C SER A 71 -5.56 23.39 10.42
N ASP A 72 -5.11 22.73 11.48
CA ASP A 72 -5.10 23.29 12.83
C ASP A 72 -4.16 24.50 12.93
N LYS A 73 -2.98 24.39 12.32
CA LYS A 73 -2.05 25.52 12.22
C LYS A 73 -2.68 26.70 11.47
N TRP A 74 -3.27 26.43 10.30
CA TRP A 74 -3.89 27.47 9.50
C TRP A 74 -5.04 28.16 10.24
N ARG A 75 -5.87 27.38 10.94
CA ARG A 75 -6.93 27.90 11.81
C ARG A 75 -6.36 28.82 12.89
N HIS A 76 -5.30 28.39 13.58
CA HIS A 76 -4.65 29.19 14.63
C HIS A 76 -4.08 30.49 14.07
N ASP A 77 -3.34 30.42 12.97
CA ASP A 77 -2.73 31.57 12.31
C ASP A 77 -3.81 32.59 11.88
N CYS A 78 -4.93 32.12 11.33
CA CYS A 78 -6.07 32.98 10.97
C CYS A 78 -6.67 33.69 12.18
N HIS A 79 -6.90 32.97 13.29
CA HIS A 79 -7.41 33.59 14.51
C HIS A 79 -6.47 34.67 15.05
N MET A 80 -5.17 34.40 15.10
CA MET A 80 -4.18 35.40 15.52
C MET A 80 -4.21 36.67 14.67
N VAL A 81 -4.36 36.53 13.35
CA VAL A 81 -4.45 37.69 12.45
C VAL A 81 -5.72 38.49 12.71
N LEU A 82 -6.85 37.81 12.91
CA LEU A 82 -8.13 38.46 13.20
C LEU A 82 -8.10 39.20 14.55
N ASP A 83 -7.54 38.56 15.59
CA ASP A 83 -7.44 39.14 16.92
C ASP A 83 -6.55 40.38 16.90
N ARG A 84 -5.39 40.32 16.23
CA ARG A 84 -4.51 41.48 16.06
C ARG A 84 -5.21 42.62 15.32
N PHE A 85 -5.87 42.33 14.21
CA PHE A 85 -6.60 43.35 13.44
C PHE A 85 -7.73 43.98 14.25
N TYR A 86 -8.44 43.19 15.07
CA TYR A 86 -9.46 43.69 15.97
C TYR A 86 -8.86 44.65 17.01
N GLU A 87 -7.78 44.27 17.67
CA GLU A 87 -7.09 45.10 18.67
C GLU A 87 -6.57 46.42 18.06
N GLU A 88 -5.95 46.36 16.88
CA GLU A 88 -5.48 47.55 16.14
C GLU A 88 -6.63 48.53 15.87
N ASN A 89 -7.77 48.05 15.35
CA ASN A 89 -8.94 48.90 15.12
C ASN A 89 -9.50 49.50 16.42
N CYS A 90 -9.54 48.73 17.51
CA CYS A 90 -9.99 49.25 18.81
C CYS A 90 -9.10 50.39 19.30
N GLN A 91 -7.78 50.25 19.14
CA GLN A 91 -6.82 51.30 19.51
C GLN A 91 -6.98 52.55 18.64
N GLU A 92 -7.11 52.38 17.32
CA GLU A 92 -7.35 53.48 16.39
C GLU A 92 -8.65 54.23 16.71
N LEU A 93 -9.74 53.51 16.96
CA LEU A 93 -11.02 54.12 17.35
C LEU A 93 -10.91 54.89 18.67
N GLN A 94 -10.22 54.30 19.66
CA GLN A 94 -10.00 54.97 20.94
C GLN A 94 -9.19 56.26 20.77
N GLN A 95 -8.14 56.22 19.95
CA GLN A 95 -7.31 57.38 19.64
C GLN A 95 -8.12 58.49 18.95
N CYS A 96 -8.91 58.14 17.92
CA CYS A 96 -9.81 59.08 17.25
C CYS A 96 -10.81 59.73 18.21
N CYS A 97 -11.37 58.97 19.16
CA CYS A 97 -12.28 59.53 20.17
C CYS A 97 -11.56 60.52 21.10
N ILE A 98 -10.32 60.24 21.51
CA ILE A 98 -9.53 61.12 22.37
C ILE A 98 -9.18 62.43 21.64
N GLU A 99 -8.84 62.35 20.35
CA GLU A 99 -8.52 63.51 19.52
C GLU A 99 -9.73 64.41 19.24
N GLN A 100 -10.95 63.88 19.25
CA GLN A 100 -12.18 64.68 19.07
C GLN A 100 -12.68 65.35 20.35
N VAL A 101 -12.21 64.91 21.53
CA VAL A 101 -12.64 65.42 22.85
C VAL A 101 -11.71 66.51 23.39
N ASN A 102 -10.47 66.60 22.88
CA ASN A 102 -9.51 67.68 23.18
C ASN A 102 -9.57 68.80 22.15
#